data_AF-A0A7C4G6E7-F1
#
_entry.id   AF-A0A7C4G6E7-F1
#
_cell.length_a   1.000
_cell.length_b   1.000
_cell.length_c   1.000
_cell.angle_alpha   90.00
_cell.angle_beta   90.00
_cell.angle_gamma   90.00
#
_symmetry.space_group_name_H-M   'P 1'
#
loop_
_entity.id
_entity.type
_entity.pdbx_description
1 polymer ?
#
loop_
_entity_poly.entity_id
_entity_poly.type
_entity_poly.pdbx_seq_one_letter_code
_entity_poly.pdbx_strand_id
1 'polypeptide(L)'
;MPNNAPTAGCGTAAREDSRAECRRWRARPGGDGAEESANRLTFRAFYRSLPGPCAAPQRASVWRRICVSDNGHAHFSAGNDAGARAIIGVHGRRSGKPTSGPVRDMSRHPFDLLMELDTQHIRLDCAALHLARDVYPKIDVPRYLRLLDEMAAAVMQRRPGLAATLRYEALRDVLVGEFGLTGNARDYYAPENSYLNRVLDTRVGIPISLAVVWLEVARRLKWPAAGVGLPGHFLVRLDDPERFVLADPFHAGVARSVDDCRLLVAERFHGAVDLSARHLRRVSTRGVLVRLLRNLRNIYLAAEDWSRLAGTLRRLAAVQPANGRHLRELAAVCWRQGDVRGARDYLALYLHRLPDAQDSSLVERSLRKLDLALVAQN
;
A
#
# COMPACT_ATOMS: atom_id res chain seq x y z
N MET A 1 53.84 63.03 -5.32
CA MET A 1 54.39 63.50 -4.02
C MET A 1 53.56 64.69 -3.57
N PRO A 2 53.13 64.82 -2.30
CA PRO A 2 53.18 63.88 -1.18
C PRO A 2 51.75 63.49 -0.70
N ASN A 3 51.43 62.37 -0.05
CA ASN A 3 52.05 61.55 1.00
C ASN A 3 51.96 62.17 2.41
N ASN A 4 51.08 61.64 3.26
CA ASN A 4 51.47 60.92 4.49
C ASN A 4 50.26 60.52 5.37
N ALA A 5 50.17 59.21 5.62
CA ALA A 5 49.56 58.58 6.82
C ALA A 5 50.52 58.77 8.04
N PRO A 6 50.38 58.17 9.26
CA PRO A 6 49.70 56.90 9.63
C PRO A 6 49.06 56.80 11.05
N THR A 7 48.37 55.67 11.32
CA THR A 7 48.62 54.63 12.38
C THR A 7 47.40 53.70 12.45
N ALA A 8 47.46 52.44 11.97
CA ALA A 8 47.68 51.18 12.74
C ALA A 8 46.64 50.93 13.86
N GLY A 9 45.92 49.81 14.01
CA GLY A 9 45.86 48.51 13.32
C GLY A 9 44.96 47.54 14.13
N CYS A 10 44.69 46.37 13.55
CA CYS A 10 44.14 45.13 14.14
C CYS A 10 42.61 44.93 14.21
N GLY A 11 42.13 43.84 13.59
CA GLY A 11 40.80 43.27 13.86
C GLY A 11 40.07 42.70 12.63
N THR A 12 40.54 41.53 12.18
CA THR A 12 39.93 40.58 11.22
C THR A 12 38.41 40.61 11.01
N ALA A 13 38.03 40.63 9.73
CA ALA A 13 36.68 40.43 9.21
C ALA A 13 36.14 39.01 9.48
N ALA A 14 34.93 38.92 10.04
CA ALA A 14 34.11 37.72 10.01
C ALA A 14 32.96 37.93 9.02
N ARG A 15 33.08 37.27 7.87
CA ARG A 15 31.96 37.03 6.94
C ARG A 15 30.98 36.09 7.65
N GLU A 16 29.77 36.56 7.90
CA GLU A 16 28.67 35.70 8.34
C GLU A 16 28.26 34.80 7.16
N ASP A 17 28.81 33.59 7.19
CA ASP A 17 28.53 32.47 6.32
C ASP A 17 27.09 32.00 6.60
N SER A 18 26.14 32.39 5.76
CA SER A 18 24.76 31.90 5.76
C SER A 18 24.71 30.45 5.25
N ARG A 19 25.32 29.54 6.01
CA ARG A 19 25.10 28.09 5.93
C ARG A 19 23.81 27.78 6.67
N ALA A 20 22.70 27.74 5.95
CA ALA A 20 21.50 27.08 6.44
C ALA A 20 21.85 25.61 6.71
N GLU A 21 21.85 25.23 7.98
CA GLU A 21 22.09 23.87 8.45
C GLU A 21 21.13 22.87 7.78
N CYS A 22 21.63 22.14 6.78
CA CYS A 22 21.05 20.87 6.35
C CYS A 22 21.13 19.89 7.54
N ARG A 23 20.07 19.83 8.34
CA ARG A 23 19.95 18.83 9.41
C ARG A 23 20.00 17.43 8.81
N ARG A 24 21.07 16.72 9.14
CA ARG A 24 21.29 15.29 8.85
C ARG A 24 20.02 14.48 9.09
N TRP A 25 19.54 13.84 8.03
CA TRP A 25 18.49 12.84 8.02
C TRP A 25 18.87 11.66 8.93
N ARG A 26 18.20 11.50 10.07
CA ARG A 26 18.18 10.22 10.78
C ARG A 26 17.10 9.35 10.15
N ALA A 27 17.45 8.63 9.10
CA ALA A 27 16.67 7.48 8.66
C ALA A 27 17.06 6.27 9.52
N ARG A 28 16.08 5.62 10.16
CA ARG A 28 16.25 4.22 10.56
C ARG A 28 16.44 3.42 9.25
N PRO A 29 17.42 2.50 9.17
CA PRO A 29 17.75 1.84 7.92
C PRO A 29 16.56 0.96 7.51
N GLY A 30 15.79 1.41 6.52
CA GLY A 30 14.74 0.66 5.87
C GLY A 30 15.22 0.16 4.51
N GLY A 31 16.31 -0.61 4.51
CA GLY A 31 16.71 -1.43 3.35
C GLY A 31 16.02 -2.79 3.41
N ASP A 32 16.01 -3.52 2.29
CA ASP A 32 15.37 -4.85 2.17
C ASP A 32 15.76 -5.83 3.31
N GLY A 33 16.94 -5.69 3.93
CA GLY A 33 17.37 -6.48 5.10
C GLY A 33 16.74 -6.11 6.45
N ALA A 34 16.36 -4.84 6.65
CA ALA A 34 15.60 -4.42 7.84
C ALA A 34 14.12 -4.82 7.73
N GLU A 35 13.60 -4.86 6.50
CA GLU A 35 12.27 -5.41 6.20
C GLU A 35 12.20 -6.90 6.52
N GLU A 36 13.27 -7.67 6.33
CA GLU A 36 13.33 -9.08 6.73
C GLU A 36 13.43 -9.25 8.25
N SER A 37 14.15 -8.36 8.94
CA SER A 37 14.39 -8.42 10.39
C SER A 37 13.16 -8.07 11.22
N ALA A 38 12.48 -6.95 10.90
CA ALA A 38 11.25 -6.54 11.57
C ALA A 38 10.10 -7.54 11.31
N ASN A 39 10.05 -8.15 10.12
CA ASN A 39 9.03 -9.13 9.76
C ASN A 39 9.28 -10.54 10.30
N ARG A 40 10.54 -10.95 10.51
CA ARG A 40 10.85 -12.21 11.21
C ARG A 40 10.36 -12.18 12.65
N LEU A 41 10.43 -11.01 13.30
CA LEU A 41 9.94 -10.80 14.67
C LEU A 41 8.41 -10.89 14.75
N THR A 42 7.65 -10.25 13.85
CA THR A 42 6.18 -10.32 13.86
C THR A 42 5.63 -11.68 13.45
N PHE A 43 6.22 -12.34 12.46
CA PHE A 43 5.70 -13.62 11.96
C PHE A 43 5.98 -14.81 12.88
N ARG A 44 7.20 -14.94 13.42
CA ARG A 44 7.48 -15.97 14.43
C ARG A 44 6.74 -15.68 15.74
N ALA A 45 6.62 -14.41 16.13
CA ALA A 45 5.82 -14.05 17.31
C ALA A 45 4.35 -14.39 17.10
N PHE A 46 3.77 -14.15 15.92
CA PHE A 46 2.39 -14.52 15.61
C PHE A 46 2.14 -16.01 15.84
N TYR A 47 2.89 -16.90 15.19
CA TYR A 47 2.69 -18.35 15.37
C TYR A 47 2.99 -18.87 16.77
N ARG A 48 3.90 -18.21 17.50
CA ARG A 48 4.17 -18.51 18.93
C ARG A 48 3.06 -17.99 19.85
N SER A 49 2.41 -16.88 19.49
CA SER A 49 1.33 -16.27 20.26
C SER A 49 -0.01 -16.98 20.11
N LEU A 50 -0.18 -17.80 19.07
CA LEU A 50 -1.36 -18.63 18.93
C LEU A 50 -1.42 -19.63 20.09
N PRO A 51 -2.59 -19.78 20.74
CA PRO A 51 -2.72 -20.63 21.93
C PRO A 51 -2.11 -22.02 21.70
N GLY A 52 -1.37 -22.51 22.69
CA GLY A 52 -0.93 -23.90 22.71
C GLY A 52 -2.14 -24.84 22.75
N PRO A 53 -1.97 -26.15 22.49
CA PRO A 53 -3.00 -27.10 22.86
C PRO A 53 -3.31 -26.88 24.34
N CYS A 54 -4.53 -26.42 24.65
CA CYS A 54 -4.97 -26.34 26.02
C CYS A 54 -4.87 -27.76 26.57
N ALA A 55 -4.01 -27.96 27.58
CA ALA A 55 -4.27 -29.01 28.54
C ALA A 55 -5.70 -28.76 29.02
N ALA A 56 -6.58 -29.71 28.77
CA ALA A 56 -7.98 -29.64 29.19
C ALA A 56 -8.03 -29.17 30.66
N PRO A 57 -8.89 -28.21 31.01
CA PRO A 57 -9.03 -27.83 32.41
C PRO A 57 -9.46 -29.08 33.18
N GLN A 58 -8.59 -29.54 34.08
CA GLN A 58 -8.94 -30.56 35.05
C GLN A 58 -10.16 -30.06 35.83
N ARG A 59 -11.22 -30.85 35.78
CA ARG A 59 -12.48 -30.62 36.49
C ARG A 59 -12.19 -30.34 37.96
N ALA A 60 -12.45 -29.11 38.41
CA ALA A 60 -12.69 -28.82 39.80
C ALA A 60 -14.20 -28.95 40.05
N SER A 61 -14.57 -30.02 40.75
CA SER A 61 -15.91 -30.26 41.26
C SER A 61 -16.29 -29.21 42.30
N VAL A 62 -17.33 -28.42 42.04
CA VAL A 62 -18.09 -27.74 43.10
C VAL A 62 -19.57 -27.95 42.82
N TRP A 63 -20.18 -28.78 43.65
CA TRP A 63 -21.63 -28.89 43.77
C TRP A 63 -22.22 -27.57 44.27
N ARG A 64 -23.32 -27.11 43.66
CA ARG A 64 -24.44 -26.50 44.38
C ARG A 64 -25.73 -26.56 43.56
N ARG A 65 -26.75 -27.13 44.21
CA ARG A 65 -28.16 -27.30 43.82
C ARG A 65 -28.81 -25.98 43.42
N ILE A 66 -29.69 -26.01 42.42
CA ILE A 66 -31.00 -25.34 42.49
C ILE A 66 -32.07 -26.31 41.95
N CYS A 67 -33.13 -26.43 42.74
CA CYS A 67 -34.27 -27.32 42.58
C CYS A 67 -35.17 -26.93 41.39
N VAL A 68 -35.72 -27.95 40.71
CA VAL A 68 -36.87 -27.82 39.81
C VAL A 68 -38.12 -28.02 40.67
N SER A 69 -39.06 -27.08 40.60
CA SER A 69 -40.42 -27.24 41.12
C SER A 69 -41.41 -27.37 39.97
N ASP A 70 -42.13 -28.48 40.06
CA ASP A 70 -43.29 -29.00 39.34
C ASP A 70 -44.39 -28.06 38.79
N ASN A 71 -44.99 -28.61 37.73
CA ASN A 71 -46.41 -28.64 37.34
C ASN A 71 -47.04 -27.51 36.51
N GLY A 72 -47.65 -27.95 35.40
CA GLY A 72 -48.63 -27.21 34.62
C GLY A 72 -49.00 -27.90 33.31
N HIS A 73 -49.76 -29.00 33.38
CA HIS A 73 -50.41 -29.63 32.22
C HIS A 73 -51.50 -28.74 31.61
N ALA A 74 -51.70 -28.83 30.29
CA ALA A 74 -53.03 -28.81 29.65
C ALA A 74 -53.01 -29.48 28.26
N HIS A 75 -54.09 -30.20 27.96
CA HIS A 75 -54.34 -31.16 26.87
C HIS A 75 -55.23 -30.57 25.74
N PHE A 76 -55.12 -31.15 24.51
CA PHE A 76 -56.14 -31.42 23.44
C PHE A 76 -57.01 -30.24 22.89
N SER A 77 -57.56 -30.20 21.66
CA SER A 77 -58.02 -31.17 20.64
C SER A 77 -58.23 -30.45 19.26
N ALA A 78 -57.79 -31.01 18.13
CA ALA A 78 -58.54 -31.55 16.96
C ALA A 78 -59.39 -30.63 16.05
N GLY A 79 -59.26 -30.83 14.73
CA GLY A 79 -60.15 -30.33 13.66
C GLY A 79 -59.65 -30.70 12.26
N ASN A 80 -60.50 -31.33 11.45
CA ASN A 80 -60.20 -32.25 10.34
C ASN A 80 -60.25 -31.65 8.91
N ASP A 81 -59.70 -32.43 7.97
CA ASP A 81 -60.06 -32.65 6.55
C ASP A 81 -60.09 -31.52 5.50
N ALA A 82 -59.31 -31.68 4.41
CA ALA A 82 -59.80 -32.24 3.14
C ALA A 82 -58.83 -32.00 1.95
N GLY A 83 -58.74 -33.00 1.05
CA GLY A 83 -58.55 -32.75 -0.38
C GLY A 83 -57.19 -33.12 -1.00
N ALA A 84 -57.09 -34.33 -1.53
CA ALA A 84 -55.94 -34.86 -2.27
C ALA A 84 -56.14 -34.86 -3.80
N ARG A 85 -54.99 -34.96 -4.52
CA ARG A 85 -54.72 -35.52 -5.87
C ARG A 85 -54.69 -34.58 -7.09
N ALA A 86 -53.49 -34.46 -7.71
CA ALA A 86 -53.07 -35.22 -8.90
C ALA A 86 -51.57 -34.94 -9.23
N ILE A 87 -50.67 -35.95 -9.23
CA ILE A 87 -49.99 -36.63 -10.39
C ILE A 87 -49.13 -35.65 -11.22
N ILE A 88 -47.79 -35.77 -11.35
CA ILE A 88 -47.02 -36.72 -12.20
C ILE A 88 -45.59 -36.88 -11.64
N GLY A 89 -45.06 -38.11 -11.62
CA GLY A 89 -43.67 -38.40 -11.26
C GLY A 89 -42.68 -38.32 -12.43
N VAL A 90 -41.38 -38.28 -12.14
CA VAL A 90 -40.29 -39.04 -12.81
C VAL A 90 -38.93 -38.65 -12.18
N HIS A 91 -38.28 -39.67 -11.63
CA HIS A 91 -36.83 -39.92 -11.54
C HIS A 91 -35.84 -38.81 -11.17
N GLY A 92 -35.43 -38.85 -9.90
CA GLY A 92 -34.04 -38.93 -9.43
C GLY A 92 -32.90 -38.36 -10.27
N ARG A 93 -32.25 -37.31 -9.75
CA ARG A 93 -30.81 -37.28 -9.47
C ARG A 93 -30.52 -36.21 -8.42
N ARG A 94 -29.96 -36.66 -7.29
CA ARG A 94 -29.37 -35.79 -6.25
C ARG A 94 -28.14 -35.11 -6.85
N SER A 95 -28.17 -33.80 -7.01
CA SER A 95 -26.97 -32.97 -7.05
C SER A 95 -26.96 -32.11 -5.78
N GLY A 96 -25.87 -32.22 -5.02
CA GLY A 96 -25.68 -31.48 -3.78
C GLY A 96 -25.72 -29.98 -4.03
N LYS A 97 -26.51 -29.26 -3.24
CA LYS A 97 -26.31 -27.82 -3.05
C LYS A 97 -24.92 -27.62 -2.45
N PRO A 98 -24.05 -26.78 -3.02
CA PRO A 98 -22.95 -26.27 -2.23
C PRO A 98 -23.57 -25.40 -1.13
N THR A 99 -23.26 -25.74 0.11
CA THR A 99 -23.54 -24.91 1.28
C THR A 99 -22.78 -23.60 1.13
N SER A 100 -23.44 -22.61 0.55
CA SER A 100 -22.99 -21.22 0.59
C SER A 100 -23.06 -20.76 2.05
N GLY A 101 -21.92 -20.85 2.74
CA GLY A 101 -21.67 -20.02 3.93
C GLY A 101 -21.77 -18.54 3.54
N PRO A 102 -22.07 -17.63 4.49
CA PRO A 102 -22.36 -16.26 4.14
C PRO A 102 -21.07 -15.56 3.72
N VAL A 103 -20.84 -15.48 2.41
CA VAL A 103 -19.97 -14.47 1.82
C VAL A 103 -20.65 -13.14 2.13
N ARG A 104 -20.22 -12.48 3.22
CA ARG A 104 -20.68 -11.14 3.58
C ARG A 104 -20.58 -10.26 2.34
N ASP A 105 -21.72 -9.68 1.97
CA ASP A 105 -21.94 -8.69 0.92
C ASP A 105 -20.66 -7.94 0.47
N MET A 106 -20.08 -8.40 -0.63
CA MET A 106 -18.83 -7.89 -1.21
C MET A 106 -19.16 -6.96 -2.37
N SER A 107 -19.50 -5.69 -2.10
CA SER A 107 -19.19 -4.66 -3.08
C SER A 107 -17.66 -4.65 -3.22
N ARG A 108 -17.12 -5.34 -4.25
CA ARG A 108 -15.67 -5.41 -4.47
C ARG A 108 -15.13 -4.00 -4.57
N HIS A 109 -14.10 -3.71 -3.80
CA HIS A 109 -13.52 -2.37 -3.77
C HIS A 109 -13.00 -2.03 -5.19
N PRO A 110 -13.27 -0.82 -5.73
CA PRO A 110 -12.94 -0.51 -7.13
C PRO A 110 -11.45 -0.67 -7.47
N PHE A 111 -10.56 -0.47 -6.50
CA PHE A 111 -9.14 -0.79 -6.66
C PHE A 111 -8.91 -2.27 -7.00
N ASP A 112 -9.61 -3.18 -6.31
CA ASP A 112 -9.42 -4.62 -6.49
C ASP A 112 -9.90 -5.07 -7.86
N LEU A 113 -11.01 -4.47 -8.36
CA LEU A 113 -11.49 -4.70 -9.72
C LEU A 113 -10.45 -4.30 -10.78
N LEU A 114 -9.75 -3.17 -10.58
CA LEU A 114 -8.64 -2.79 -11.47
C LEU A 114 -7.49 -3.79 -11.43
N MET A 115 -7.28 -4.47 -10.29
CA MET A 115 -6.23 -5.49 -10.16
C MET A 115 -6.60 -6.83 -10.79
N GLU A 116 -7.79 -6.99 -11.35
CA GLU A 116 -8.15 -8.14 -12.19
C GLU A 116 -7.65 -7.97 -13.64
N LEU A 117 -7.27 -6.74 -14.03
CA LEU A 117 -6.74 -6.44 -15.36
C LEU A 117 -5.26 -6.77 -15.49
N ASP A 118 -4.83 -7.03 -16.73
CA ASP A 118 -3.41 -7.08 -17.09
C ASP A 118 -2.73 -5.76 -16.80
N THR A 119 -1.44 -5.82 -16.43
CA THR A 119 -0.66 -4.65 -15.96
C THR A 119 -0.74 -3.44 -16.90
N GLN A 120 -0.82 -3.68 -18.22
CA GLN A 120 -0.85 -2.65 -19.27
C GLN A 120 -2.21 -1.95 -19.40
N HIS A 121 -3.29 -2.60 -18.93
CA HIS A 121 -4.65 -2.06 -18.96
C HIS A 121 -5.03 -1.37 -17.64
N ILE A 122 -4.21 -1.49 -16.60
CA ILE A 122 -4.42 -0.81 -15.33
C ILE A 122 -4.15 0.69 -15.51
N ARG A 123 -5.20 1.48 -15.33
CA ARG A 123 -5.09 2.94 -15.21
C ARG A 123 -4.52 3.31 -13.84
N LEU A 124 -3.28 3.79 -13.80
CA LEU A 124 -2.56 4.12 -12.58
C LEU A 124 -3.22 5.30 -11.82
N ASP A 125 -3.69 6.34 -12.51
CA ASP A 125 -4.48 7.42 -11.91
C ASP A 125 -5.71 6.91 -11.17
N CYS A 126 -6.54 6.09 -11.84
CA CYS A 126 -7.74 5.49 -11.25
C CYS A 126 -7.41 4.58 -10.06
N ALA A 127 -6.38 3.74 -10.18
CA ALA A 127 -5.95 2.87 -9.10
C ALA A 127 -5.46 3.69 -7.90
N ALA A 128 -4.62 4.69 -8.10
CA ALA A 128 -4.12 5.54 -7.01
C ALA A 128 -5.24 6.35 -6.33
N LEU A 129 -6.23 6.84 -7.08
CA LEU A 129 -7.41 7.51 -6.52
C LEU A 129 -8.31 6.53 -5.78
N HIS A 130 -8.62 5.36 -6.35
CA HIS A 130 -9.45 4.37 -5.66
C HIS A 130 -8.77 3.81 -4.41
N LEU A 131 -7.43 3.69 -4.38
CA LEU A 131 -6.70 3.36 -3.16
C LEU A 131 -7.00 4.36 -2.03
N ALA A 132 -7.13 5.65 -2.34
CA ALA A 132 -7.43 6.66 -1.33
C ALA A 132 -8.82 6.49 -0.69
N ARG A 133 -9.76 5.74 -1.29
CA ARG A 133 -11.07 5.45 -0.69
C ARG A 133 -10.99 4.65 0.60
N ASP A 134 -9.89 3.94 0.84
CA ASP A 134 -9.66 3.25 2.13
C ASP A 134 -9.62 4.23 3.31
N VAL A 135 -9.24 5.49 3.08
CA VAL A 135 -9.17 6.54 4.11
C VAL A 135 -10.19 7.65 3.86
N TYR A 136 -10.52 7.91 2.60
CA TYR A 136 -11.43 8.97 2.17
C TYR A 136 -12.58 8.37 1.33
N PRO A 137 -13.58 7.70 1.93
CA PRO A 137 -14.59 6.95 1.19
C PRO A 137 -15.42 7.78 0.20
N LYS A 138 -15.56 9.09 0.48
CA LYS A 138 -16.39 10.04 -0.27
C LYS A 138 -15.62 10.86 -1.32
N ILE A 139 -14.39 10.49 -1.68
CA ILE A 139 -13.63 11.25 -2.69
C ILE A 139 -14.36 11.31 -4.04
N ASP A 140 -14.39 12.50 -4.62
CA ASP A 140 -14.83 12.73 -6.00
C ASP A 140 -13.68 12.36 -6.96
N VAL A 141 -13.62 11.09 -7.35
CA VAL A 141 -12.62 10.58 -8.30
C VAL A 141 -12.66 11.35 -9.64
N PRO A 142 -13.82 11.58 -10.28
CA PRO A 142 -13.91 12.40 -11.49
C PRO A 142 -13.27 13.79 -11.36
N ARG A 143 -13.42 14.47 -10.22
CA ARG A 143 -12.77 15.78 -9.99
C ARG A 143 -11.26 15.72 -10.12
N TYR A 144 -10.61 14.75 -9.49
CA TYR A 144 -9.15 14.63 -9.55
C TYR A 144 -8.64 14.19 -10.93
N LEU A 145 -9.43 13.38 -11.65
CA LEU A 145 -9.11 13.04 -13.04
C LEU A 145 -9.13 14.28 -13.94
N ARG A 146 -10.13 15.16 -13.80
CA ARG A 146 -10.20 16.45 -14.51
C ARG A 146 -9.03 17.36 -14.17
N LEU A 147 -8.60 17.41 -12.91
CA LEU A 147 -7.42 18.19 -12.51
C LEU A 147 -6.14 17.71 -13.22
N LEU A 148 -5.96 16.40 -13.39
CA LEU A 148 -4.85 15.86 -14.19
C LEU A 148 -4.99 16.20 -15.68
N ASP A 149 -6.22 16.26 -16.21
CA ASP A 149 -6.50 16.70 -17.59
C ASP A 149 -6.18 18.19 -17.77
N GLU A 150 -6.50 19.03 -16.79
CA GLU A 150 -6.15 20.47 -16.75
C GLU A 150 -4.64 20.68 -16.75
N MET A 151 -3.90 19.94 -15.90
CA MET A 151 -2.43 19.96 -15.89
C MET A 151 -1.86 19.55 -17.25
N ALA A 152 -2.41 18.51 -17.88
CA ALA A 152 -1.98 18.10 -19.22
C ALA A 152 -2.28 19.16 -20.28
N ALA A 153 -3.46 19.79 -20.25
CA ALA A 153 -3.80 20.87 -21.16
C ALA A 153 -2.82 22.05 -21.04
N ALA A 154 -2.47 22.45 -19.80
CA ALA A 154 -1.48 23.49 -19.55
C ALA A 154 -0.08 23.13 -20.10
N VAL A 155 0.37 21.87 -19.91
CA VAL A 155 1.63 21.40 -20.52
C VAL A 155 1.58 21.47 -22.04
N MET A 156 0.46 21.07 -22.66
CA MET A 156 0.31 21.12 -24.12
C MET A 156 0.34 22.54 -24.67
N GLN A 157 -0.12 23.55 -23.92
CA GLN A 157 -0.05 24.96 -24.32
C GLN A 157 1.38 25.47 -24.50
N ARG A 158 2.37 24.83 -23.86
CA ARG A 158 3.80 25.11 -24.08
C ARG A 158 4.31 24.67 -25.46
N ARG A 159 3.52 23.86 -26.19
CA ARG A 159 3.83 23.31 -27.52
C ARG A 159 5.26 22.73 -27.60
N PRO A 160 5.67 21.88 -26.66
CA PRO A 160 7.01 21.32 -26.71
C PRO A 160 7.17 20.41 -27.94
N GLY A 161 8.37 20.40 -28.49
CA GLY A 161 8.72 19.49 -29.58
C GLY A 161 8.74 18.02 -29.15
N LEU A 162 9.28 17.16 -30.01
CA LEU A 162 9.33 15.70 -29.77
C LEU A 162 10.45 15.28 -28.81
N ALA A 163 11.49 16.12 -28.66
CA ALA A 163 12.64 15.83 -27.82
C ALA A 163 12.25 15.63 -26.35
N ALA A 164 12.86 14.65 -25.70
CA ALA A 164 12.63 14.33 -24.29
C ALA A 164 12.96 15.52 -23.39
N THR A 165 13.99 16.30 -23.74
CA THR A 165 14.42 17.51 -23.03
C THR A 165 13.35 18.61 -23.05
N LEU A 166 12.77 18.90 -24.22
CA LEU A 166 11.71 19.92 -24.35
C LEU A 166 10.42 19.50 -23.63
N ARG A 167 10.06 18.21 -23.71
CA ARG A 167 8.91 17.64 -22.98
C ARG A 167 9.12 17.68 -21.47
N TYR A 168 10.33 17.36 -21.03
CA TYR A 168 10.75 17.48 -19.62
C TYR A 168 10.62 18.92 -19.12
N GLU A 169 11.15 19.89 -19.86
CA GLU A 169 11.08 21.31 -19.50
C GLU A 169 9.63 21.77 -19.40
N ALA A 170 8.78 21.43 -20.38
CA ALA A 170 7.36 21.78 -20.33
C ALA A 170 6.62 21.13 -19.15
N LEU A 171 6.92 19.86 -18.82
CA LEU A 171 6.38 19.21 -17.62
C LEU A 171 6.84 19.93 -16.36
N ARG A 172 8.13 20.23 -16.24
CA ARG A 172 8.69 20.90 -15.08
C ARG A 172 8.08 22.29 -14.88
N ASP A 173 8.02 23.09 -15.93
CA ASP A 173 7.52 24.47 -15.89
C ASP A 173 6.07 24.51 -15.43
N VAL A 174 5.23 23.60 -15.92
CA VAL A 174 3.82 23.57 -15.51
C VAL A 174 3.66 22.89 -14.16
N LEU A 175 4.14 21.66 -13.99
CA LEU A 175 3.87 20.87 -12.79
C LEU A 175 4.52 21.45 -11.54
N VAL A 176 5.74 22.00 -11.66
CA VAL A 176 6.47 22.62 -10.55
C VAL A 176 6.28 24.12 -10.54
N GLY A 177 6.45 24.79 -11.68
CA GLY A 177 6.40 26.25 -11.76
C GLY A 177 4.98 26.82 -11.57
N GLU A 178 3.98 26.30 -12.28
CA GLU A 178 2.61 26.80 -12.20
C GLU A 178 1.78 26.11 -11.11
N PHE A 179 1.80 24.77 -11.08
CA PHE A 179 1.02 23.98 -10.14
C PHE A 179 1.72 23.76 -8.80
N GLY A 180 2.96 24.20 -8.62
CA GLY A 180 3.63 24.24 -7.32
C GLY A 180 3.94 22.87 -6.71
N LEU A 181 4.02 21.80 -7.50
CA LEU A 181 4.29 20.47 -6.97
C LEU A 181 5.69 20.38 -6.36
N THR A 182 5.77 19.91 -5.11
CA THR A 182 7.03 19.83 -4.37
C THR A 182 7.08 18.69 -3.35
N GLY A 183 8.30 18.28 -3.00
CA GLY A 183 8.56 17.25 -2.00
C GLY A 183 8.31 17.70 -0.57
N ASN A 184 7.67 16.86 0.23
CA ASN A 184 7.54 17.09 1.68
C ASN A 184 8.77 16.59 2.44
N ALA A 185 9.82 17.42 2.53
CA ALA A 185 10.99 17.06 3.31
C ALA A 185 10.75 17.17 4.84
N ARG A 186 9.83 18.05 5.27
CA ARG A 186 9.58 18.35 6.69
C ARG A 186 8.80 17.24 7.38
N ASP A 187 7.78 16.73 6.71
CA ASP A 187 6.91 15.67 7.24
C ASP A 187 6.76 14.54 6.22
N TYR A 188 7.89 13.93 5.88
CA TYR A 188 7.98 12.93 4.81
C TYR A 188 7.06 11.72 5.04
N TYR A 189 6.93 11.28 6.29
CA TYR A 189 6.20 10.06 6.66
C TYR A 189 4.71 10.29 6.97
N ALA A 190 4.18 11.50 6.78
CA ALA A 190 2.74 11.73 6.79
C ALA A 190 2.05 10.83 5.73
N PRO A 191 1.06 9.99 6.12
CA PRO A 191 0.33 9.14 5.19
C PRO A 191 -0.27 9.91 4.01
N GLU A 192 -0.72 11.14 4.24
CA GLU A 192 -1.31 12.06 3.26
C GLU A 192 -0.42 12.25 2.04
N ASN A 193 0.90 12.28 2.22
CA ASN A 193 1.85 12.44 1.11
C ASN A 193 1.78 11.28 0.10
N SER A 194 1.22 10.13 0.48
CA SER A 194 1.12 8.93 -0.38
C SER A 194 -0.20 8.85 -1.17
N TYR A 195 -1.21 9.62 -0.78
CA TYR A 195 -2.54 9.56 -1.39
C TYR A 195 -2.69 10.60 -2.50
N LEU A 196 -2.99 10.16 -3.73
CA LEU A 196 -3.00 11.02 -4.91
C LEU A 196 -3.99 12.20 -4.78
N ASN A 197 -5.15 12.00 -4.15
CA ASN A 197 -6.10 13.09 -3.89
C ASN A 197 -5.48 14.18 -3.01
N ARG A 198 -4.77 13.79 -1.94
CA ARG A 198 -4.12 14.73 -1.02
C ARG A 198 -2.93 15.43 -1.67
N VAL A 199 -2.14 14.71 -2.48
CA VAL A 199 -1.03 15.29 -3.22
C VAL A 199 -1.53 16.33 -4.22
N LEU A 200 -2.64 16.07 -4.91
CA LEU A 200 -3.25 17.03 -5.84
C LEU A 200 -3.84 18.26 -5.12
N ASP A 201 -4.46 18.07 -3.94
CA ASP A 201 -5.01 19.18 -3.15
C ASP A 201 -3.92 20.07 -2.54
N THR A 202 -2.89 19.45 -1.96
CA THR A 202 -1.85 20.15 -1.18
C THR A 202 -0.66 20.56 -2.02
N ARG A 203 -0.52 19.99 -3.23
CA ARG A 203 0.64 20.08 -4.11
C ARG A 203 1.94 19.55 -3.50
N VAL A 204 1.82 18.76 -2.43
CA VAL A 204 2.94 18.28 -1.65
C VAL A 204 2.88 16.76 -1.56
N GLY A 205 4.01 16.09 -1.76
CA GLY A 205 4.04 14.63 -1.77
C GLY A 205 5.41 14.02 -1.50
N ILE A 206 5.51 12.71 -1.69
CA ILE A 206 6.75 11.93 -1.63
C ILE A 206 7.20 11.56 -3.06
N PRO A 207 8.42 11.06 -3.27
CA PRO A 207 8.95 10.84 -4.62
C PRO A 207 8.03 10.01 -5.52
N ILE A 208 7.45 8.93 -4.98
CA ILE A 208 6.56 8.05 -5.75
C ILE A 208 5.21 8.70 -6.09
N SER A 209 4.60 9.48 -5.19
CA SER A 209 3.28 10.08 -5.45
C SER A 209 3.37 11.30 -6.37
N LEU A 210 4.44 12.10 -6.27
CA LEU A 210 4.71 13.17 -7.22
C LEU A 210 5.04 12.61 -8.61
N ALA A 211 5.79 11.51 -8.67
CA ALA A 211 6.04 10.82 -9.94
C ALA A 211 4.75 10.28 -10.58
N VAL A 212 3.77 9.81 -9.81
CA VAL A 212 2.46 9.42 -10.34
C VAL A 212 1.79 10.59 -11.07
N VAL A 213 1.81 11.80 -10.51
CA VAL A 213 1.24 12.98 -11.18
C VAL A 213 1.94 13.23 -12.53
N TRP A 214 3.27 13.24 -12.54
CA TRP A 214 4.07 13.42 -13.75
C TRP A 214 3.79 12.35 -14.81
N LEU A 215 3.76 11.07 -14.42
CA LEU A 215 3.47 9.95 -15.32
C LEU A 215 2.07 10.05 -15.91
N GLU A 216 1.09 10.43 -15.10
CA GLU A 216 -0.30 10.51 -15.54
C GLU A 216 -0.60 11.71 -16.43
N VAL A 217 0.14 12.81 -16.25
CA VAL A 217 0.12 13.96 -17.17
C VAL A 217 0.81 13.58 -18.49
N ALA A 218 1.99 12.98 -18.45
CA ALA A 218 2.67 12.50 -19.66
C ALA A 218 1.84 11.47 -20.44
N ARG A 219 1.15 10.55 -19.74
CA ARG A 219 0.25 9.55 -20.35
C ARG A 219 -0.91 10.20 -21.10
N ARG A 220 -1.51 11.27 -20.55
CA ARG A 220 -2.59 12.05 -21.22
C ARG A 220 -2.10 12.69 -22.51
N LEU A 221 -0.85 13.14 -22.51
CA LEU A 221 -0.17 13.72 -23.67
C LEU A 221 0.36 12.68 -24.66
N LYS A 222 0.18 11.38 -24.34
CA LYS A 222 0.70 10.24 -25.11
C LYS A 222 2.23 10.28 -25.25
N TRP A 223 2.93 10.85 -24.27
CA TRP A 223 4.38 10.88 -24.26
C TRP A 223 4.95 9.60 -23.64
N PRO A 224 6.03 9.04 -24.22
CA PRO A 224 6.68 7.86 -23.67
C PRO A 224 7.39 8.24 -22.36
N ALA A 225 6.77 7.89 -21.25
CA ALA A 225 7.29 8.10 -19.91
C ALA A 225 7.13 6.84 -19.06
N ALA A 226 8.05 6.63 -18.12
CA ALA A 226 8.02 5.50 -17.20
C ALA A 226 8.60 5.88 -15.85
N GLY A 227 8.10 5.24 -14.78
CA GLY A 227 8.71 5.38 -13.46
C GLY A 227 10.05 4.65 -13.39
N VAL A 228 10.99 5.16 -12.59
CA VAL A 228 12.28 4.54 -12.30
C VAL A 228 12.43 4.39 -10.79
N GLY A 229 12.55 3.13 -10.34
CA GLY A 229 12.51 2.77 -8.94
C GLY A 229 13.89 2.63 -8.31
N LEU A 230 14.49 3.74 -7.90
CA LEU A 230 15.74 3.71 -7.14
C LEU A 230 15.51 3.14 -5.72
N PRO A 231 16.55 2.55 -5.08
CA PRO A 231 16.51 2.31 -3.65
C PRO A 231 16.21 3.60 -2.89
N GLY A 232 15.15 3.60 -2.08
CA GLY A 232 14.78 4.76 -1.24
C GLY A 232 14.32 6.03 -1.96
N HIS A 233 14.28 6.07 -3.29
CA HIS A 233 13.83 7.23 -4.08
C HIS A 233 13.05 6.81 -5.33
N PHE A 234 12.39 7.73 -6.03
CA PHE A 234 11.67 7.41 -7.26
C PHE A 234 11.75 8.56 -8.26
N LEU A 235 12.03 8.23 -9.52
CA LEU A 235 12.22 9.19 -10.60
C LEU A 235 11.23 8.94 -11.74
N VAL A 236 11.13 9.91 -12.64
CA VAL A 236 10.38 9.79 -13.90
C VAL A 236 11.36 9.82 -15.05
N ARG A 237 11.28 8.83 -15.92
CA ARG A 237 12.03 8.78 -17.17
C ARG A 237 11.14 9.24 -18.31
N LEU A 238 11.61 10.21 -19.08
CA LEU A 238 11.02 10.66 -20.35
C LEU A 238 11.93 10.20 -21.48
N ASP A 239 11.36 9.54 -22.48
CA ASP A 239 12.12 9.00 -23.61
C ASP A 239 11.87 9.80 -24.89
N ASP A 240 12.87 9.85 -25.76
CA ASP A 240 12.74 10.11 -27.19
C ASP A 240 13.52 9.01 -27.95
N PRO A 241 13.53 8.98 -29.31
CA PRO A 241 14.21 7.93 -30.06
C PRO A 241 15.72 7.79 -29.80
N GLU A 242 16.39 8.84 -29.34
CA GLU A 242 17.85 8.88 -29.21
C GLU A 242 18.31 8.89 -27.75
N ARG A 243 17.54 9.51 -26.86
CA ARG A 243 17.93 9.81 -25.48
C ARG A 243 16.77 9.73 -24.50
N PHE A 244 17.11 9.83 -23.22
CA PHE A 244 16.14 9.96 -22.15
C PHE A 244 16.56 11.02 -21.13
N VAL A 245 15.58 11.55 -20.42
CA VAL A 245 15.79 12.44 -19.27
C VAL A 245 15.24 11.74 -18.03
N LEU A 246 16.01 11.70 -16.94
CA LEU A 246 15.52 11.32 -15.63
C LEU A 246 15.18 12.60 -14.86
N ALA A 247 13.91 12.83 -14.59
CA ALA A 247 13.43 13.91 -13.75
C ALA A 247 13.21 13.41 -12.32
N ASP A 248 13.47 14.29 -11.35
CA ASP A 248 13.23 14.08 -9.93
C ASP A 248 12.07 14.96 -9.43
N PRO A 249 10.82 14.48 -9.49
CA PRO A 249 9.65 15.25 -9.07
C PRO A 249 9.71 15.72 -7.61
N PHE A 250 10.41 15.00 -6.73
CA PHE A 250 10.52 15.37 -5.33
C PHE A 250 11.40 16.60 -5.12
N HIS A 251 12.49 16.70 -5.89
CA HIS A 251 13.40 17.84 -5.86
C HIS A 251 13.07 18.83 -6.98
N ALA A 252 11.83 19.32 -7.02
CA ALA A 252 11.38 20.36 -7.97
C ALA A 252 11.63 20.01 -9.46
N GLY A 253 11.53 18.73 -9.79
CA GLY A 253 11.72 18.24 -11.15
C GLY A 253 13.16 18.34 -11.65
N VAL A 254 14.18 18.41 -10.80
CA VAL A 254 15.58 18.49 -11.25
C VAL A 254 15.95 17.29 -12.13
N ALA A 255 16.55 17.55 -13.29
CA ALA A 255 17.11 16.50 -14.15
C ALA A 255 18.32 15.83 -13.47
N ARG A 256 18.40 14.50 -13.58
CA ARG A 256 19.41 13.66 -12.95
C ARG A 256 20.18 12.87 -14.00
N SER A 257 21.50 12.90 -13.92
CA SER A 257 22.36 11.93 -14.58
C SER A 257 22.35 10.59 -13.84
N VAL A 258 22.95 9.55 -14.44
CA VAL A 258 23.15 8.26 -13.76
C VAL A 258 24.07 8.41 -12.54
N ASP A 259 25.07 9.28 -12.61
CA ASP A 259 25.97 9.54 -11.48
C ASP A 259 25.25 10.28 -10.35
N ASP A 260 24.36 11.22 -10.65
CA ASP A 260 23.49 11.83 -9.64
C ASP A 260 22.60 10.78 -8.96
N CYS A 261 22.07 9.82 -9.73
CA CYS A 261 21.30 8.71 -9.16
C CYS A 261 22.15 7.84 -8.22
N ARG A 262 23.44 7.63 -8.54
CA ARG A 262 24.36 6.87 -7.68
C ARG A 262 24.61 7.63 -6.39
N LEU A 263 24.83 8.94 -6.45
CA LEU A 263 25.00 9.80 -5.29
C LEU A 263 23.75 9.82 -4.39
N LEU A 264 22.55 9.95 -4.97
CA LEU A 264 21.28 9.90 -4.22
C LEU A 264 21.11 8.60 -3.44
N VAL A 265 21.45 7.46 -4.04
CA VAL A 265 21.38 6.15 -3.37
C VAL A 265 22.45 6.05 -2.28
N ALA A 266 23.69 6.43 -2.59
CA ALA A 266 24.80 6.37 -1.64
C ALA A 266 24.57 7.26 -0.42
N GLU A 267 24.04 8.47 -0.60
CA GLU A 267 23.70 9.39 0.49
C GLU A 267 22.65 8.77 1.42
N ARG A 268 21.59 8.21 0.85
CA ARG A 268 20.46 7.66 1.62
C ARG A 268 20.82 6.39 2.40
N PHE A 269 21.72 5.57 1.87
CA PHE A 269 22.12 4.30 2.50
C PHE A 269 23.53 4.33 3.07
N HIS A 270 24.15 5.50 3.18
CA HIS A 270 25.51 5.68 3.68
C HIS A 270 26.53 4.74 2.98
N GLY A 271 26.39 4.57 1.66
CA GLY A 271 27.24 3.70 0.84
C GLY A 271 26.98 2.19 0.99
N ALA A 272 26.00 1.76 1.79
CA ALA A 272 25.71 0.34 1.98
C ALA A 272 24.98 -0.33 0.79
N VAL A 273 24.50 0.47 -0.16
CA VAL A 273 23.75 0.00 -1.33
C VAL A 273 24.30 0.65 -2.59
N ASP A 274 24.72 -0.17 -3.54
CA ASP A 274 25.18 0.29 -4.84
C ASP A 274 24.03 0.45 -5.85
N LEU A 275 24.11 1.50 -6.67
CA LEU A 275 23.27 1.63 -7.85
C LEU A 275 23.66 0.56 -8.88
N SER A 276 22.68 -0.17 -9.38
CA SER A 276 22.86 -1.15 -10.46
C SER A 276 21.87 -0.88 -11.59
N ALA A 277 22.19 -1.37 -12.80
CA ALA A 277 21.36 -1.17 -13.99
C ALA A 277 19.89 -1.59 -13.80
N ARG A 278 19.63 -2.58 -12.94
CA ARG A 278 18.27 -3.03 -12.61
C ARG A 278 17.41 -1.94 -11.95
N HIS A 279 18.04 -1.01 -11.21
CA HIS A 279 17.36 0.10 -10.53
C HIS A 279 16.95 1.21 -11.51
N LEU A 280 17.57 1.26 -12.69
CA LEU A 280 17.25 2.22 -13.76
C LEU A 280 16.20 1.71 -14.75
N ARG A 281 15.73 0.46 -14.58
CA ARG A 281 14.70 -0.12 -15.45
C ARG A 281 13.36 0.56 -15.22
N ARG A 282 12.57 0.61 -16.30
CA ARG A 282 11.17 1.06 -16.29
C ARG A 282 10.36 0.22 -15.31
N VAL A 283 9.59 0.88 -14.47
CA VAL A 283 8.69 0.26 -13.49
C VAL A 283 7.30 0.15 -14.10
N SER A 284 6.69 -1.04 -14.02
CA SER A 284 5.31 -1.28 -14.48
C SER A 284 4.29 -0.61 -13.55
N THR A 285 3.05 -0.45 -14.01
CA THR A 285 1.94 0.07 -13.19
C THR A 285 1.80 -0.65 -11.86
N ARG A 286 1.81 -2.00 -11.87
CA ARG A 286 1.80 -2.78 -10.62
C ARG A 286 3.03 -2.49 -9.75
N GLY A 287 4.20 -2.31 -10.35
CA GLY A 287 5.41 -1.93 -9.62
C GLY A 287 5.28 -0.58 -8.90
N VAL A 288 4.68 0.43 -9.55
CA VAL A 288 4.39 1.74 -8.94
C VAL A 288 3.42 1.57 -7.76
N LEU A 289 2.33 0.83 -7.95
CA LEU A 289 1.32 0.58 -6.91
C LEU A 289 1.90 -0.19 -5.72
N VAL A 290 2.76 -1.19 -5.94
CA VAL A 290 3.47 -1.89 -4.87
C VAL A 290 4.32 -0.93 -4.05
N ARG A 291 5.03 0.01 -4.69
CA ARG A 291 5.87 0.98 -3.98
C ARG A 291 5.04 1.97 -3.16
N LEU A 292 3.94 2.48 -3.71
CA LEU A 292 2.99 3.32 -2.97
C LEU A 292 2.46 2.59 -1.72
N LEU A 293 1.99 1.37 -1.90
CA LEU A 293 1.43 0.56 -0.82
C LEU A 293 2.48 0.14 0.21
N ARG A 294 3.72 -0.16 -0.21
CA ARG A 294 4.82 -0.44 0.73
C ARG A 294 5.17 0.78 1.58
N ASN A 295 5.10 1.97 1.02
CA ASN A 295 5.30 3.19 1.80
C ASN A 295 4.22 3.33 2.88
N LEU A 296 2.93 3.20 2.51
CA LEU A 296 1.81 3.21 3.45
C LEU A 296 1.92 2.09 4.50
N ARG A 297 2.27 0.87 4.09
CA ARG A 297 2.49 -0.28 4.98
C ARG A 297 3.52 0.07 6.04
N ASN A 298 4.66 0.63 5.65
CA ASN A 298 5.73 0.99 6.58
C ASN A 298 5.31 2.10 7.54
N ILE A 299 4.57 3.10 7.06
CA ILE A 299 4.03 4.18 7.90
C ILE A 299 3.05 3.61 8.94
N TYR A 300 2.06 2.84 8.51
CA TYR A 300 1.04 2.30 9.42
C TYR A 300 1.59 1.23 10.37
N LEU A 301 2.56 0.44 9.93
CA LEU A 301 3.26 -0.49 10.82
C LEU A 301 4.06 0.25 11.89
N ALA A 302 4.79 1.30 11.53
CA ALA A 302 5.58 2.10 12.48
C ALA A 302 4.68 2.84 13.49
N ALA A 303 3.49 3.25 13.06
CA ALA A 303 2.48 3.89 13.90
C ALA A 303 1.61 2.89 14.68
N GLU A 304 1.80 1.58 14.49
CA GLU A 304 0.94 0.52 15.03
C GLU A 304 -0.56 0.71 14.69
N ASP A 305 -0.86 1.34 13.55
CA ASP A 305 -2.23 1.49 13.02
C ASP A 305 -2.65 0.19 12.32
N TRP A 306 -3.02 -0.80 13.12
CA TRP A 306 -3.37 -2.14 12.66
C TRP A 306 -4.54 -2.13 11.66
N SER A 307 -5.49 -1.21 11.81
CA SER A 307 -6.68 -1.14 10.95
C SER A 307 -6.31 -0.69 9.54
N ARG A 308 -5.57 0.41 9.42
CA ARG A 308 -5.10 0.88 8.11
C ARG A 308 -4.03 -0.02 7.51
N LEU A 309 -3.20 -0.66 8.35
CA LEU A 309 -2.26 -1.68 7.89
C LEU A 309 -3.00 -2.87 7.27
N ALA A 310 -4.07 -3.38 7.89
CA ALA A 310 -4.89 -4.46 7.33
C ALA A 310 -5.52 -4.06 5.98
N GLY A 311 -6.03 -2.83 5.86
CA GLY A 311 -6.50 -2.29 4.57
C GLY A 311 -5.39 -2.29 3.51
N THR A 312 -4.22 -1.77 3.86
CA THR A 312 -3.05 -1.70 2.95
C THR A 312 -2.57 -3.08 2.51
N LEU A 313 -2.53 -4.06 3.41
CA LEU A 313 -2.12 -5.44 3.11
C LEU A 313 -3.12 -6.15 2.20
N ARG A 314 -4.42 -5.89 2.35
CA ARG A 314 -5.44 -6.38 1.40
C ARG A 314 -5.17 -5.86 -0.02
N ARG A 315 -4.86 -4.57 -0.17
CA ARG A 315 -4.49 -3.97 -1.47
C ARG A 315 -3.20 -4.57 -2.02
N LEU A 316 -2.19 -4.79 -1.19
CA LEU A 316 -0.95 -5.48 -1.61
C LEU A 316 -1.21 -6.91 -2.10
N ALA A 317 -2.07 -7.66 -1.42
CA ALA A 317 -2.47 -9.00 -1.83
C ALA A 317 -3.28 -9.01 -3.14
N ALA A 318 -4.02 -7.94 -3.46
CA ALA A 318 -4.66 -7.76 -4.77
C ALA A 318 -3.66 -7.40 -5.88
N VAL A 319 -2.66 -6.55 -5.58
CA VAL A 319 -1.62 -6.17 -6.57
C VAL A 319 -0.66 -7.33 -6.87
N GLN A 320 -0.32 -8.14 -5.86
CA GLN A 320 0.62 -9.26 -5.96
C GLN A 320 0.01 -10.57 -5.46
N PRO A 321 -0.96 -11.17 -6.18
CA PRO A 321 -1.71 -12.33 -5.71
C PRO A 321 -0.85 -13.59 -5.48
N ALA A 322 0.25 -13.74 -6.23
CA ALA A 322 1.22 -14.82 -6.08
C ALA A 322 2.15 -14.66 -4.87
N ASN A 323 2.20 -13.46 -4.25
CA ASN A 323 3.03 -13.23 -3.07
C ASN A 323 2.22 -13.49 -1.80
N GLY A 324 2.22 -14.74 -1.35
CA GLY A 324 1.49 -15.17 -0.15
C GLY A 324 1.93 -14.50 1.16
N ARG A 325 3.07 -13.80 1.18
CA ARG A 325 3.53 -13.04 2.36
C ARG A 325 2.48 -12.04 2.84
N HIS A 326 1.80 -11.35 1.91
CA HIS A 326 0.80 -10.33 2.23
C HIS A 326 -0.39 -10.92 2.99
N LEU A 327 -0.84 -12.12 2.60
CA LEU A 327 -1.93 -12.83 3.29
C LEU A 327 -1.52 -13.32 4.68
N ARG A 328 -0.28 -13.81 4.82
CA ARG A 328 0.26 -14.22 6.12
C ARG A 328 0.40 -13.04 7.08
N GLU A 329 0.90 -11.91 6.60
CA GLU A 329 1.01 -10.68 7.39
C GLU A 329 -0.37 -10.14 7.78
N LEU A 330 -1.33 -10.17 6.86
CA LEU A 330 -2.71 -9.76 7.12
C LEU A 330 -3.39 -10.65 8.17
N ALA A 331 -3.18 -11.97 8.12
CA ALA A 331 -3.68 -12.87 9.14
C ALA A 331 -3.11 -12.56 10.54
N ALA A 332 -1.82 -12.23 10.62
CA ALA A 332 -1.18 -11.82 11.88
C ALA A 332 -1.75 -10.50 12.41
N VAL A 333 -2.07 -9.54 11.53
CA VAL A 333 -2.72 -8.28 11.89
C VAL A 333 -4.14 -8.53 12.42
N CYS A 334 -4.95 -9.34 11.71
CA CYS A 334 -6.30 -9.72 12.17
C CYS A 334 -6.26 -10.35 13.57
N TRP A 335 -5.36 -11.29 13.80
CA TRP A 335 -5.18 -11.91 15.13
C TRP A 335 -4.85 -10.88 16.21
N ARG A 336 -3.93 -9.96 15.92
CA ARG A 336 -3.55 -8.89 16.87
C ARG A 336 -4.72 -7.96 17.21
N GLN A 337 -5.66 -7.80 16.29
CA GLN A 337 -6.89 -7.03 16.50
C GLN A 337 -8.01 -7.83 17.18
N GLY A 338 -7.79 -9.11 17.49
CA GLY A 338 -8.82 -10.01 18.02
C GLY A 338 -9.78 -10.56 16.96
N ASP A 339 -9.55 -10.28 15.68
CA ASP A 339 -10.32 -10.83 14.57
C ASP A 339 -9.84 -12.24 14.22
N VAL A 340 -10.28 -13.21 15.02
CA VAL A 340 -9.92 -14.63 14.86
C VAL A 340 -10.46 -15.20 13.54
N ARG A 341 -11.66 -14.77 13.11
CA ARG A 341 -12.26 -15.24 11.84
C ARG A 341 -11.42 -14.75 10.66
N GLY A 342 -11.09 -13.46 10.60
CA GLY A 342 -10.22 -12.91 9.56
C GLY A 342 -8.84 -13.56 9.54
N ALA A 343 -8.22 -13.77 10.71
CA ALA A 343 -6.93 -14.45 10.80
C ALA A 343 -6.97 -15.85 10.17
N ARG A 344 -8.01 -16.63 10.49
CA ARG A 344 -8.23 -17.96 9.92
C ARG A 344 -8.46 -17.88 8.41
N ASP A 345 -9.39 -17.03 7.97
CA ASP A 345 -9.81 -16.99 6.56
C ASP A 345 -8.64 -16.56 5.64
N TYR A 346 -7.76 -15.66 6.09
CA TYR A 346 -6.58 -15.28 5.32
C TYR A 346 -5.49 -16.36 5.28
N LEU A 347 -5.29 -17.13 6.36
CA LEU A 347 -4.38 -18.29 6.31
C LEU A 347 -4.94 -19.41 5.43
N ALA A 348 -6.26 -19.63 5.45
CA ALA A 348 -6.92 -20.59 4.57
C ALA A 348 -6.80 -20.18 3.10
N LEU A 349 -7.01 -18.89 2.80
CA LEU A 349 -6.81 -18.35 1.46
C LEU A 349 -5.34 -18.46 1.00
N TYR A 350 -4.39 -18.24 1.91
CA TYR A 350 -2.97 -18.43 1.62
C TYR A 350 -2.66 -19.86 1.20
N LEU A 351 -3.11 -20.87 1.97
CA LEU A 351 -2.91 -22.28 1.62
C LEU A 351 -3.65 -22.67 0.34
N HIS A 352 -4.84 -22.12 0.11
CA HIS A 352 -5.57 -22.36 -1.13
C HIS A 352 -4.81 -21.86 -2.37
N ARG A 353 -4.13 -20.70 -2.27
CA ARG A 353 -3.35 -20.12 -3.38
C ARG A 353 -1.97 -20.76 -3.54
N LEU A 354 -1.38 -21.23 -2.45
CA LEU A 354 -0.01 -21.75 -2.40
C LEU A 354 0.02 -23.05 -1.57
N PRO A 355 -0.59 -24.14 -2.07
CA PRO A 355 -0.68 -25.39 -1.32
C PRO A 355 0.71 -26.00 -1.02
N ASP A 356 1.64 -25.86 -1.96
CA ASP A 356 2.99 -26.45 -1.87
C ASP A 356 4.04 -25.51 -1.26
N ALA A 357 3.63 -24.47 -0.53
CA ALA A 357 4.59 -23.59 0.14
C ALA A 357 5.40 -24.36 1.21
N GLN A 358 6.67 -24.00 1.37
CA GLN A 358 7.58 -24.67 2.32
C GLN A 358 7.06 -24.63 3.78
N ASP A 359 6.28 -23.60 4.14
CA ASP A 359 5.68 -23.43 5.46
C ASP A 359 4.23 -23.93 5.57
N SER A 360 3.67 -24.61 4.56
CA SER A 360 2.28 -25.07 4.54
C SER A 360 1.89 -25.86 5.79
N SER A 361 2.71 -26.83 6.20
CA SER A 361 2.44 -27.64 7.40
C SER A 361 2.42 -26.83 8.70
N LEU A 362 3.19 -25.74 8.78
CA LEU A 362 3.15 -24.81 9.91
C LEU A 362 1.86 -23.97 9.90
N VAL A 363 1.43 -23.54 8.71
CA VAL A 363 0.20 -22.77 8.53
C VAL A 363 -1.03 -23.63 8.85
N GLU A 364 -1.08 -24.88 8.40
CA GLU A 364 -2.15 -25.83 8.73
C GLU A 364 -2.30 -26.06 10.24
N ARG A 365 -1.18 -26.20 10.96
CA ARG A 365 -1.21 -26.29 12.44
C ARG A 365 -1.82 -25.04 13.06
N SER A 366 -1.52 -23.88 12.49
CA SER A 366 -2.01 -22.58 12.96
C SER A 366 -3.49 -22.40 12.68
N LEU A 367 -3.97 -22.85 11.52
CA LEU A 367 -5.40 -22.91 11.19
C LEU A 367 -6.18 -23.77 12.19
N ARG A 368 -5.70 -24.97 12.53
CA ARG A 368 -6.35 -25.83 13.53
C ARG A 368 -6.48 -25.14 14.89
N LYS A 369 -5.48 -24.37 15.31
CA LYS A 369 -5.54 -23.59 16.56
C LYS A 369 -6.59 -22.48 16.48
N LEU A 370 -6.67 -21.78 15.35
CA LEU A 370 -7.66 -20.73 15.12
C LEU A 370 -9.09 -21.30 15.05
N ASP A 371 -9.28 -22.46 14.42
CA ASP A 371 -10.56 -23.19 14.40
C ASP A 371 -11.04 -23.51 15.83
N LEU A 372 -10.15 -24.04 16.67
CA LEU A 372 -10.46 -24.31 18.09
C LEU A 372 -10.80 -23.03 18.85
N ALA A 373 -10.05 -21.93 18.62
CA ALA A 373 -10.32 -20.65 19.25
C ALA A 373 -11.69 -20.07 18.83
N LEU A 374 -12.12 -20.25 17.59
CA LEU A 374 -13.44 -19.84 17.12
C LEU A 374 -14.56 -20.66 17.75
N VAL A 375 -14.37 -21.97 17.91
CA VAL A 375 -15.34 -22.83 18.60
C VAL A 375 -15.49 -22.40 20.07
N ALA A 376 -14.41 -22.01 20.74
CA ALA A 376 -14.45 -21.54 22.12
C ALA A 376 -15.07 -20.14 22.31
N GLN A 377 -15.23 -19.36 21.23
CA GLN A 377 -15.85 -18.02 21.25
C GLN A 377 -17.36 -18.04 20.98
N ASN A 378 -17.89 -19.12 20.41
CA ASN A 378 -19.33 -19.33 20.22
C ASN A 378 -19.86 -20.19 21.37
#